data_AF-A0A418HJ93-F1
#
_entry.id   AF-A0A418HJ93-F1
#
_cell.length_a   1.000
_cell.length_b   1.000
_cell.length_c   1.000
_cell.angle_alpha   90.00
_cell.angle_beta   90.00
_cell.angle_gamma   90.00
#
_symmetry.space_group_name_H-M   'P 1'
#
loop_
_entity.id
_entity.type
_entity.pdbx_description
1 polymer ?
#
loop_
_entity_poly.entity_id
_entity_poly.type
_entity_poly.pdbx_seq_one_letter_code
_entity_poly.pdbx_strand_id
1 'polypeptide(L)' 'PYGEATTSDDVTGAVTVPGYPTDGQQPTITVDDPTQLPDGTTDHIQVPVTVGEQADNDAYEPTSPGV' A
#
# COMPACT_ATOMS: atom_id res chain seq x y z
N PRO A 1 -0.69 -5.71 29.34
CA PRO A 1 -1.61 -4.89 28.54
C PRO A 1 -1.42 -5.29 27.08
N TYR A 2 -2.49 -5.35 26.30
CA TYR A 2 -2.39 -5.58 24.85
C TYR A 2 -2.00 -4.28 24.12
N GLY A 3 -1.44 -4.41 22.92
CA GLY A 3 -1.09 -3.29 22.06
C GLY A 3 -2.31 -2.69 21.35
N GLU A 4 -2.05 -1.76 20.43
CA GLU A 4 -3.07 -1.22 19.53
C GLU A 4 -3.31 -2.20 18.37
N ALA A 5 -4.58 -2.35 17.96
CA ALA A 5 -4.93 -3.13 16.78
C ALA A 5 -4.53 -2.39 15.51
N THR A 6 -4.04 -3.10 14.50
CA THR A 6 -3.67 -2.50 13.22
C THR A 6 -4.91 -2.28 12.35
N THR A 7 -4.96 -1.16 11.63
CA THR A 7 -6.02 -0.86 10.66
C THR A 7 -5.52 -1.01 9.23
N SER A 8 -6.44 -1.10 8.27
CA SER A 8 -6.07 -1.13 6.85
C SER A 8 -5.34 0.15 6.43
N ASP A 9 -5.67 1.30 7.02
CA ASP A 9 -5.03 2.57 6.72
C ASP A 9 -3.57 2.61 7.19
N ASP A 10 -3.26 1.97 8.33
CA ASP A 10 -1.88 1.82 8.80
C ASP A 10 -1.04 1.00 7.81
N VAL A 11 -1.63 -0.06 7.27
CA VAL A 11 -0.96 -0.92 6.28
C VAL A 11 -0.78 -0.20 4.96
N THR A 12 -1.84 0.39 4.40
CA THR A 12 -1.77 1.05 3.08
C THR A 12 -0.91 2.32 3.13
N GLY A 13 -0.97 3.08 4.22
CA GLY A 13 -0.15 4.29 4.42
C GLY A 13 1.34 4.00 4.58
N ALA A 14 1.72 2.77 4.96
CA ALA A 14 3.12 2.34 5.06
C ALA A 14 3.73 1.88 3.72
N VAL A 15 2.90 1.63 2.70
CA VAL A 15 3.37 1.15 1.39
C VAL A 15 3.85 2.31 0.53
N THR A 16 5.05 2.18 -0.02
CA THR A 16 5.60 3.09 -1.04
C THR A 16 5.87 2.33 -2.33
N VAL A 17 5.50 2.90 -3.48
CA VAL A 17 5.73 2.30 -4.81
C VAL A 17 6.85 3.07 -5.52
N PRO A 18 8.10 2.55 -5.56
CA PRO A 18 9.21 3.25 -6.21
C PRO A 18 8.96 3.46 -7.71
N GLY A 19 9.35 4.62 -8.23
CA GLY A 19 9.18 4.97 -9.64
C GLY A 19 7.77 5.37 -10.04
N TYR A 20 6.82 5.36 -9.09
CA TYR A 20 5.49 5.91 -9.31
C TYR A 20 5.53 7.45 -9.25
N PRO A 21 4.88 8.17 -10.20
CA PRO A 21 4.82 9.63 -10.16
C PRO A 21 4.21 10.13 -8.84
N THR A 22 4.77 11.19 -8.24
CA THR A 22 4.25 11.78 -6.98
C THR A 22 3.31 12.96 -7.20
N ASP A 23 3.36 13.56 -8.39
CA ASP A 23 2.58 14.72 -8.84
C ASP A 23 1.36 14.34 -9.68
N GLY A 24 1.29 13.08 -10.11
CA GLY A 24 0.13 12.50 -10.77
C GLY A 24 -0.88 11.92 -9.79
N GLN A 25 -1.91 11.30 -10.37
CA GLN A 25 -2.77 10.38 -9.62
C GLN A 25 -1.87 9.36 -8.89
N GLN A 26 -2.35 8.77 -7.80
CA GLN A 26 -1.67 7.66 -7.11
C GLN A 26 -2.35 6.33 -7.45
N PRO A 27 -1.67 5.18 -7.32
CA PRO A 27 -2.34 3.89 -7.47
C PRO A 27 -3.24 3.66 -6.26
N THR A 28 -4.27 2.85 -6.43
CA THR A 28 -5.09 2.44 -5.27
C THR A 28 -4.41 1.27 -4.58
N ILE A 29 -4.10 1.39 -3.29
CA ILE A 29 -3.54 0.28 -2.50
C ILE A 29 -4.65 -0.26 -1.61
N THR A 30 -4.86 -1.58 -1.64
CA THR A 30 -5.89 -2.25 -0.83
C THR A 30 -5.30 -3.41 -0.04
N VAL A 31 -5.77 -3.59 1.19
CA VAL A 31 -5.53 -4.81 1.97
C VAL A 31 -6.49 -5.88 1.48
N ASP A 32 -5.98 -7.05 1.10
CA ASP A 32 -6.79 -8.09 0.45
C ASP A 32 -7.75 -8.76 1.44
N ASP A 33 -7.30 -8.92 2.69
CA ASP A 33 -8.10 -9.49 3.77
C ASP A 33 -7.89 -8.74 5.10
N PRO A 34 -8.72 -7.72 5.38
CA PRO A 34 -8.64 -6.96 6.61
C PRO A 34 -8.87 -7.78 7.88
N THR A 35 -9.46 -8.98 7.78
CA THR A 35 -9.71 -9.84 8.95
C THR A 35 -8.45 -10.50 9.48
N GLN A 36 -7.38 -10.50 8.69
CA GLN A 36 -6.08 -11.00 9.13
C GLN A 36 -5.31 -9.98 9.95
N LEU A 37 -5.66 -8.69 9.95
CA LEU A 37 -4.92 -7.65 10.68
C LEU A 37 -4.78 -7.97 12.18
N PRO A 38 -3.62 -7.70 12.81
CA PRO A 38 -3.43 -7.95 14.23
C PRO A 38 -4.41 -7.16 15.09
N ASP A 39 -4.99 -7.82 16.08
CA ASP A 39 -5.90 -7.23 17.08
C ASP A 39 -5.17 -6.59 18.28
N GLY A 40 -3.84 -6.45 18.19
CA GLY A 40 -2.99 -5.98 19.29
C GLY A 40 -2.57 -7.06 20.30
N THR A 41 -3.02 -8.30 20.13
CA THR A 41 -2.58 -9.46 20.94
C THR A 41 -1.52 -10.31 20.25
N THR A 42 -1.39 -10.18 18.93
CA THR A 42 -0.39 -10.86 18.09
C THR A 42 0.72 -9.89 17.72
N ASP A 43 1.97 -10.35 17.79
CA ASP A 43 3.16 -9.52 17.58
C ASP A 43 3.45 -9.26 16.08
N HIS A 44 3.49 -10.31 15.25
CA HIS A 44 3.83 -10.18 13.82
C HIS A 44 3.06 -11.16 12.94
N ILE A 45 2.55 -10.67 11.80
CA ILE A 45 1.93 -11.46 10.74
C ILE A 45 2.34 -10.92 9.36
N GLN A 46 2.04 -11.66 8.29
CA GLN A 46 2.11 -11.16 6.92
C GLN A 46 0.71 -10.81 6.42
N VAL A 47 0.54 -9.59 5.92
CA VAL A 47 -0.73 -9.09 5.37
C VAL A 47 -0.56 -8.90 3.87
N PRO A 48 -1.33 -9.61 3.03
CA PRO A 48 -1.29 -9.41 1.58
C PRO A 48 -1.98 -8.09 1.19
N VAL A 49 -1.36 -7.40 0.22
CA VAL A 49 -1.89 -6.15 -0.35
C VAL A 49 -1.84 -6.22 -1.87
N THR A 50 -2.80 -5.55 -2.49
CA THR A 50 -2.86 -5.36 -3.94
C THR A 50 -2.59 -3.90 -4.28
N VAL A 51 -1.74 -3.68 -5.28
CA VAL A 51 -1.55 -2.37 -5.91
C VAL A 51 -2.38 -2.35 -7.19
N GLY A 52 -3.43 -1.55 -7.19
CA GLY A 52 -4.33 -1.37 -8.32
C GLY A 52 -3.75 -0.47 -9.40
N GLU A 53 -4.20 -0.71 -10.63
CA GLU A 53 -3.92 0.10 -11.79
C GLU A 53 -4.55 1.50 -11.69
N GLN A 54 -3.92 2.50 -12.30
CA GLN A 54 -4.60 3.77 -12.56
C GLN A 54 -5.58 3.61 -13.72
N ALA A 55 -6.76 4.21 -13.56
CA ALA A 55 -7.69 4.38 -14.67
C ALA A 55 -7.05 5.12 -15.86
N ASP A 56 -5.99 5.91 -15.61
CA ASP A 56 -5.25 6.71 -16.60
C ASP A 56 -3.82 6.18 -16.86
N ASN A 57 -3.53 4.89 -16.60
CA ASN A 57 -2.21 4.25 -16.81
C ASN A 57 -1.60 4.53 -18.22
N ASP A 58 -2.43 4.80 -19.23
CA ASP A 58 -2.00 5.11 -20.61
C ASP A 58 -1.32 6.49 -20.77
N ALA A 59 -1.35 7.36 -19.75
CA ALA A 59 -0.86 8.75 -19.86
C ALA A 59 0.53 9.00 -19.26
N TYR A 60 1.13 8.03 -18.56
CA TYR A 60 2.43 8.20 -17.89
C TYR A 60 3.49 7.23 -18.44
N GLU A 61 4.40 7.76 -19.26
CA GLU A 61 5.66 7.07 -19.54
C GLU A 61 6.57 7.18 -18.29
N PRO A 62 7.07 6.07 -17.73
CA PRO A 62 8.03 6.13 -16.64
C PRO A 62 9.35 6.74 -17.14
N THR A 63 9.60 8.01 -16.83
CA THR A 63 10.91 8.61 -17.10
C THR A 63 11.89 8.14 -16.03
N SER A 64 12.71 7.16 -16.37
CA SER A 64 13.91 6.83 -15.58
C SER A 64 14.93 7.95 -15.79
N PRO A 65 15.40 8.67 -14.74
CA PRO A 65 16.57 9.53 -14.90
C PRO A 65 17.78 8.64 -15.16
N GLY A 66 18.18 8.54 -16.43
CA GLY A 66 19.38 7.83 -16.83
C GLY A 66 20.61 8.41 -16.12
N VAL A 67 21.42 7.54 -15.54
CA VAL A 67 22.75 7.87 -14.99
C VAL A 67 23.84 7.73 -16.03
#